data_AF-A0A7W1PAA5-F1
#
_entry.id   AF-A0A7W1PAA5-F1
#
_cell.length_a   1.000
_cell.length_b   1.000
_cell.length_c   1.000
_cell.angle_alpha   90.00
_cell.angle_beta   90.00
_cell.angle_gamma   90.00
#
_symmetry.space_group_name_H-M   'P 1'
#
loop_
_entity.id
_entity.type
_entity.pdbx_description
1 polymer ?
#
loop_
_entity_poly.entity_id
_entity_poly.type
_entity_poly.pdbx_seq_one_letter_code
_entity_poly.pdbx_strand_id
1 'polypeptide(L)'
;PHYGFASSPLVAGGVLVVQIGAGTGQAIAGFDVATGARRWTAGDDTVQYQSPVLLRLGSREIVVAAGATRLTGLDPATGGVLFHHPHGGVPGDISVSSAVPVPAGDGRVFLKTHSDGSTMFRLADDAEGRVAVDVLWTAPVMRQTYVVPVYYDGHLYGMNGGRS
;
A
#
# COMPACT_ATOMS: atom_id res chain seq x y z
N PRO A 1 -13.76 -5.33 18.97
CA PRO A 1 -12.82 -6.00 18.05
C PRO A 1 -13.03 -7.53 18.05
N HIS A 2 -13.57 -8.08 16.96
CA HIS A 2 -13.53 -9.51 16.66
C HIS A 2 -12.69 -9.68 15.39
N TYR A 3 -11.72 -10.58 15.44
CA TYR A 3 -10.60 -10.80 14.51
C TYR A 3 -9.38 -9.90 14.76
N GLY A 4 -8.23 -10.57 14.98
CA GLY A 4 -6.97 -9.98 15.40
C GLY A 4 -6.26 -9.24 14.27
N PHE A 5 -5.39 -8.31 14.66
CA PHE A 5 -4.48 -7.58 13.78
C PHE A 5 -3.69 -8.55 12.88
N ALA A 6 -3.98 -8.54 11.59
CA ALA A 6 -3.21 -9.22 10.55
C ALA A 6 -2.58 -8.18 9.61
N SER A 7 -1.86 -7.19 10.16
CA SER A 7 -0.89 -6.43 9.38
C SER A 7 0.38 -7.27 9.33
N SER A 8 0.79 -7.71 8.13
CA SER A 8 2.11 -8.34 7.98
C SER A 8 3.14 -7.21 8.11
N PRO A 9 3.93 -7.16 9.19
CA PRO A 9 4.85 -6.06 9.38
C PRO A 9 5.99 -6.17 8.36
N LEU A 10 6.35 -5.06 7.73
CA LEU A 10 7.33 -5.02 6.65
C LEU A 10 8.68 -4.57 7.21
N VAL A 11 9.77 -5.30 6.91
CA VAL A 11 11.12 -4.87 7.27
C VAL A 11 11.83 -4.30 6.04
N ALA A 12 12.30 -3.06 6.13
CA ALA A 12 13.10 -2.41 5.09
C ALA A 12 14.20 -1.54 5.74
N GLY A 13 15.45 -1.69 5.30
CA GLY A 13 16.58 -0.91 5.82
C GLY A 13 16.77 -0.95 7.35
N GLY A 14 16.40 -2.05 8.02
CA GLY A 14 16.46 -2.15 9.49
C GLY A 14 15.31 -1.45 10.23
N VAL A 15 14.25 -1.08 9.51
CA VAL A 15 13.02 -0.51 10.07
C VAL A 15 11.86 -1.47 9.85
N LEU A 16 11.15 -1.80 10.94
CA LEU A 16 9.88 -2.50 10.95
C LEU A 16 8.75 -1.50 10.75
N VAL A 17 8.03 -1.59 9.64
CA VAL A 17 6.94 -0.69 9.28
C VAL A 17 5.59 -1.33 9.52
N VAL A 18 4.73 -0.63 10.23
CA VAL A 18 3.41 -1.10 10.66
C VAL A 18 2.37 -0.01 10.42
N GLN A 19 1.24 -0.36 9.82
CA GLN A 19 0.04 0.48 9.81
C GLN A 19 -0.63 0.35 11.19
N ILE A 20 -0.57 1.40 12.00
CA ILE A 20 -1.03 1.39 13.41
C ILE A 20 -2.37 2.09 13.61
N GLY A 21 -2.89 2.80 12.60
CA GLY A 21 -4.24 3.39 12.64
C GLY A 21 -4.47 4.47 13.69
N ALA A 22 -3.39 5.06 14.22
CA ALA A 22 -3.43 5.91 15.41
C ALA A 22 -3.77 7.39 15.10
N GLY A 23 -4.81 7.65 14.33
CA GLY A 23 -5.26 9.03 14.02
C GLY A 23 -4.28 9.86 13.19
N THR A 24 -4.52 11.17 13.12
CA THR A 24 -3.82 12.11 12.23
C THR A 24 -2.30 12.11 12.45
N GLY A 25 -1.52 11.87 11.40
CA GLY A 25 -0.05 11.87 11.45
C GLY A 25 0.57 10.58 12.00
N GLN A 26 -0.24 9.62 12.43
CA GLN A 26 0.22 8.35 12.99
C GLN A 26 -0.51 7.14 12.38
N ALA A 27 -0.92 7.25 11.13
CA ALA A 27 -1.50 6.11 10.41
C ALA A 27 -0.48 4.98 10.28
N ILE A 28 0.79 5.32 10.08
CA ILE A 28 1.90 4.40 9.81
C ILE A 28 3.03 4.73 10.78
N ALA A 29 3.71 3.72 11.29
CA ALA A 29 4.89 3.88 12.14
C ALA A 29 6.03 2.97 11.71
N GLY A 30 7.25 3.49 11.80
CA GLY A 30 8.49 2.73 11.67
C GLY A 30 9.13 2.52 13.03
N PHE A 31 9.55 1.29 13.30
CA PHE A 31 10.26 0.91 14.52
C PHE A 31 11.64 0.37 14.16
N ASP A 32 12.62 0.67 14.99
CA ASP A 32 13.93 0.05 14.89
C ASP A 32 13.82 -1.47 15.15
N VAL A 33 14.31 -2.31 14.23
CA VAL A 33 14.16 -3.76 14.36
C VAL A 33 14.94 -4.36 15.53
N ALA A 34 16.03 -3.72 15.96
CA ALA A 34 16.91 -4.25 17.00
C ALA A 34 16.42 -3.88 18.41
N THR A 35 15.86 -2.67 18.56
CA THR A 35 15.48 -2.10 19.85
C THR A 35 13.96 -2.04 20.06
N GLY A 36 13.16 -2.15 18.99
CA GLY A 36 11.72 -1.92 19.03
C GLY A 36 11.33 -0.45 19.23
N ALA A 37 12.29 0.47 19.30
CA ALA A 37 12.01 1.89 19.51
C ALA A 37 11.35 2.50 18.27
N ARG A 38 10.30 3.30 18.47
CA ARG A 38 9.64 4.02 17.38
C ARG A 38 10.59 5.08 16.80
N ARG A 39 10.90 4.96 15.50
CA ARG A 39 11.76 5.90 14.78
C ARG A 39 10.97 7.06 14.19
N TRP A 40 9.81 6.78 13.61
CA TRP A 40 8.99 7.77 12.93
C TRP A 40 7.52 7.38 12.88
N THR A 41 6.67 8.36 12.63
CA THR A 41 5.25 8.19 12.28
C THR A 41 4.93 8.98 11.03
N ALA A 42 4.01 8.49 10.22
CA ALA A 42 3.61 9.12 8.97
C ALA A 42 2.13 8.88 8.67
N GLY A 43 1.58 9.74 7.81
CA GLY A 43 0.23 9.58 7.26
C GLY A 43 -0.89 9.98 8.22
N ASP A 44 -1.91 10.57 7.64
CA ASP A 44 -3.13 11.05 8.26
C ASP A 44 -4.38 10.37 7.70
N ASP A 45 -4.22 9.51 6.70
CA ASP A 45 -5.32 8.73 6.14
C ASP A 45 -5.77 7.65 7.13
N THR A 46 -7.06 7.33 7.09
CA THR A 46 -7.58 6.22 7.89
C THR A 46 -7.06 4.92 7.30
N VAL A 47 -6.31 4.16 8.08
CA VAL A 47 -5.81 2.84 7.67
C VAL A 47 -6.60 1.75 8.40
N GLN A 48 -6.92 0.68 7.69
CA GLN A 48 -7.65 -0.47 8.25
C GLN A 48 -6.79 -1.74 8.16
N TYR A 49 -7.40 -2.91 7.93
CA TYR A 49 -6.72 -4.21 7.78
C TYR A 49 -5.93 -4.30 6.47
N GLN A 50 -4.90 -3.47 6.35
CA GLN A 50 -4.05 -3.37 5.17
C GLN A 50 -2.60 -3.60 5.60
N SER A 51 -1.82 -4.21 4.71
CA SER A 51 -0.39 -4.39 4.92
C SER A 51 0.37 -3.48 3.95
N PRO A 52 1.37 -2.72 4.43
CA PRO A 52 2.25 -1.98 3.55
C PRO A 52 3.12 -2.96 2.75
N VAL A 53 3.51 -2.58 1.54
CA VAL A 53 4.40 -3.39 0.68
C VAL A 53 5.67 -2.62 0.36
N LEU A 54 6.77 -3.36 0.17
CA LEU A 54 8.03 -2.78 -0.27
C LEU A 54 8.11 -2.83 -1.79
N LEU A 55 8.45 -1.70 -2.38
CA LEU A 55 8.70 -1.57 -3.82
C LEU A 55 10.11 -1.02 -4.03
N ARG A 56 10.79 -1.52 -5.06
CA ARG A 56 12.13 -1.05 -5.44
C ARG A 56 12.07 -0.29 -6.76
N LEU A 57 12.58 0.94 -6.76
CA LEU A 57 12.86 1.74 -7.95
C LEU A 57 14.37 1.84 -8.10
N GLY A 58 14.95 1.00 -8.95
CA GLY A 58 16.41 0.83 -9.01
C GLY A 58 16.97 0.41 -7.65
N SER A 59 17.82 1.26 -7.06
CA SER A 59 18.39 1.06 -5.71
C SER A 59 17.53 1.63 -4.59
N ARG A 60 16.50 2.42 -4.90
CA ARG A 60 15.63 3.08 -3.93
C ARG A 60 14.55 2.14 -3.44
N GLU A 61 14.39 2.03 -2.13
CA GLU A 61 13.29 1.31 -1.49
C GLU A 61 12.17 2.29 -1.12
N ILE A 62 10.92 1.88 -1.38
CA ILE A 62 9.73 2.67 -1.10
C ILE A 62 8.74 1.77 -0.38
N VAL A 63 8.27 2.21 0.79
CA VAL A 63 7.11 1.59 1.42
C VAL A 63 5.86 2.18 0.80
N VAL A 64 5.02 1.33 0.22
CA VAL A 64 3.72 1.71 -0.32
C VAL A 64 2.63 1.23 0.61
N ALA A 65 1.85 2.16 1.14
CA ALA A 65 0.74 1.89 2.04
C ALA A 65 -0.56 2.45 1.45
N ALA A 66 -1.61 1.62 1.43
CA ALA A 66 -2.95 2.08 1.09
C ALA A 66 -3.68 2.50 2.37
N GLY A 67 -4.35 3.65 2.32
CA GLY A 67 -5.36 4.07 3.29
C GLY A 67 -6.75 4.12 2.65
N ALA A 68 -7.71 4.70 3.37
CA ALA A 68 -9.10 4.79 2.95
C ALA A 68 -9.31 5.64 1.68
N THR A 69 -8.48 6.66 1.44
CA THR A 69 -8.67 7.63 0.35
C THR A 69 -7.49 7.70 -0.62
N ARG A 70 -6.28 7.35 -0.14
CA ARG A 70 -5.05 7.53 -0.91
C ARG A 70 -4.09 6.34 -0.79
N LEU A 71 -3.30 6.17 -1.84
CA LEU A 71 -2.05 5.40 -1.82
C LEU A 71 -0.92 6.34 -1.42
N THR A 72 -0.07 5.92 -0.50
CA THR A 72 1.04 6.73 0.02
C THR A 72 2.36 5.96 -0.15
N GLY A 73 3.35 6.63 -0.74
CA GLY A 73 4.73 6.16 -0.77
C GLY A 73 5.57 6.85 0.31
N LEU A 74 6.32 6.07 1.07
CA LEU A 74 7.19 6.55 2.15
C LEU A 74 8.63 6.07 1.92
N ASP A 75 9.58 6.92 2.30
CA ASP A 75 10.95 6.50 2.55
C ASP A 75 10.99 5.60 3.80
N PRO A 76 11.48 4.34 3.70
CA PRO A 76 11.45 3.40 4.82
C PRO A 76 12.31 3.84 6.02
N ALA A 77 13.41 4.54 5.77
CA ALA A 77 14.36 4.92 6.81
C ALA A 77 13.87 6.10 7.64
N THR A 78 13.23 7.07 6.99
CA THR A 78 12.85 8.36 7.57
C THR A 78 11.35 8.52 7.82
N GLY A 79 10.52 7.74 7.13
CA GLY A 79 9.06 7.96 7.10
C GLY A 79 8.64 9.17 6.24
N GLY A 80 9.58 9.79 5.51
CA GLY A 80 9.31 10.92 4.64
C GLY A 80 8.35 10.54 3.50
N VAL A 81 7.33 11.36 3.27
CA VAL A 81 6.36 11.13 2.18
C VAL A 81 7.02 11.42 0.83
N LEU A 82 7.02 10.41 -0.04
CA LEU A 82 7.53 10.50 -1.41
C LEU A 82 6.44 10.82 -2.42
N PHE A 83 5.22 10.32 -2.18
CA PHE A 83 4.05 10.66 -2.96
C PHE A 83 2.75 10.38 -2.20
N HIS A 84 1.69 11.07 -2.62
CA HIS A 84 0.31 10.69 -2.36
C HIS A 84 -0.41 10.56 -3.71
N HIS A 85 -1.22 9.52 -3.87
CA HIS A 85 -2.07 9.35 -5.02
C HIS A 85 -3.51 9.03 -4.58
N PRO A 86 -4.51 9.87 -4.88
CA PRO A 86 -5.89 9.57 -4.55
C PRO A 86 -6.37 8.37 -5.37
N HIS A 87 -7.04 7.41 -4.74
CA HIS A 87 -7.55 6.20 -5.43
C HIS A 87 -9.08 6.13 -5.51
N GLY A 88 -9.77 7.22 -5.13
CA GLY A 88 -11.23 7.35 -5.21
C GLY A 88 -11.99 6.80 -4.01
N GLY A 89 -11.32 6.21 -3.02
CA GLY A 89 -11.97 5.70 -1.82
C GLY A 89 -12.61 6.76 -0.93
N VAL A 90 -13.68 6.38 -0.22
CA VAL A 90 -14.47 7.26 0.65
C VAL A 90 -14.20 6.95 2.12
N PRO A 91 -13.91 7.95 2.98
CA PRO A 91 -13.74 7.72 4.41
C PRO A 91 -14.96 7.08 5.06
N GLY A 92 -14.74 6.04 5.88
CA GLY A 92 -15.81 5.35 6.61
C GLY A 92 -16.57 4.30 5.80
N ASP A 93 -16.30 4.14 4.50
CA ASP A 93 -16.79 3.02 3.73
C ASP A 93 -16.01 1.74 4.12
N ILE A 94 -16.73 0.66 4.45
CA ILE A 94 -16.07 -0.62 4.76
C ILE A 94 -15.45 -1.23 3.50
N SER A 95 -15.85 -0.78 2.30
CA SER A 95 -15.37 -1.30 1.02
C SER A 95 -13.89 -0.97 0.78
N VAL A 96 -13.42 0.18 1.29
CA VAL A 96 -12.00 0.59 1.22
C VAL A 96 -11.12 -0.09 2.26
N SER A 97 -11.70 -0.84 3.19
CA SER A 97 -10.98 -1.65 4.20
C SER A 97 -10.02 -2.69 3.62
N SER A 98 -10.22 -3.03 2.35
CA SER A 98 -9.57 -4.14 1.64
C SER A 98 -8.66 -3.68 0.51
N ALA A 99 -8.25 -2.40 0.47
CA ALA A 99 -7.30 -1.95 -0.53
C ALA A 99 -5.91 -2.51 -0.24
N VAL A 100 -5.48 -3.48 -1.04
CA VAL A 100 -4.20 -4.16 -0.86
C VAL A 100 -3.28 -3.77 -2.03
N PRO A 101 -2.19 -3.02 -1.77
CA PRO A 101 -1.18 -2.82 -2.78
C PRO A 101 -0.40 -4.12 -3.00
N VAL A 102 -0.12 -4.45 -4.26
CA VAL A 102 0.64 -5.64 -4.65
C VAL A 102 1.74 -5.21 -5.62
N PRO A 103 3.03 -5.40 -5.28
CA PRO A 103 4.12 -5.15 -6.22
C PRO A 103 3.98 -6.01 -7.48
N ALA A 104 4.15 -5.39 -8.65
CA ALA A 104 3.95 -6.03 -9.96
C ALA A 104 5.18 -5.92 -10.88
N GLY A 105 6.38 -5.80 -10.28
CA GLY A 105 7.66 -5.68 -10.99
C GLY A 105 7.86 -4.34 -11.72
N ASP A 106 9.11 -3.99 -12.01
CA ASP A 106 9.48 -2.81 -12.81
C ASP A 106 8.85 -1.49 -12.33
N GLY A 107 8.88 -1.26 -11.02
CA GLY A 107 8.27 -0.07 -10.42
C GLY A 107 6.74 -0.05 -10.44
N ARG A 108 6.09 -1.15 -10.79
CA ARG A 108 4.63 -1.22 -10.84
C ARG A 108 4.03 -1.69 -9.52
N VAL A 109 2.88 -1.12 -9.20
CA VAL A 109 2.04 -1.55 -8.08
C VAL A 109 0.61 -1.67 -8.54
N PHE A 110 0.03 -2.84 -8.30
CA PHE A 110 -1.38 -3.07 -8.48
C PHE A 110 -2.11 -2.71 -7.19
N LEU A 111 -3.20 -1.95 -7.31
CA LEU A 111 -4.10 -1.67 -6.20
C LEU A 111 -5.49 -2.18 -6.55
N LYS A 112 -6.00 -3.08 -5.72
CA LYS A 112 -7.42 -3.41 -5.74
C LYS A 112 -8.17 -2.37 -4.93
N THR A 113 -9.17 -1.70 -5.52
CA THR A 113 -10.19 -0.94 -4.79
C THR A 113 -11.54 -1.63 -4.95
N HIS A 114 -12.47 -1.48 -4.01
CA HIS A 114 -13.77 -2.19 -4.12
C HIS A 114 -14.77 -1.43 -5.00
N SER A 115 -14.76 -0.08 -4.95
CA SER A 115 -15.73 0.79 -5.65
C SER A 115 -15.56 0.81 -7.17
N ASP A 116 -14.33 0.95 -7.66
CA ASP A 116 -14.07 1.31 -9.07
C ASP A 116 -13.33 0.24 -9.87
N GLY A 117 -12.92 -0.86 -9.21
CA GLY A 117 -12.20 -1.97 -9.82
C GLY A 117 -10.75 -2.05 -9.37
N SER A 118 -9.84 -2.31 -10.30
CA SER A 118 -8.43 -2.46 -9.97
C SER A 118 -7.58 -1.60 -10.88
N THR A 119 -6.55 -1.02 -10.30
CA THR A 119 -5.69 -0.03 -10.96
C THR A 119 -4.26 -0.51 -10.93
N MET A 120 -3.59 -0.44 -12.07
CA MET A 120 -2.15 -0.65 -12.16
C MET A 120 -1.47 0.72 -12.24
N PHE A 121 -0.56 0.98 -11.30
CA PHE A 121 0.27 2.17 -11.29
C PHE A 121 1.69 1.82 -11.73
N ARG A 122 2.37 2.76 -12.37
CA ARG A 122 3.83 2.77 -12.53
C ARG A 122 4.40 3.91 -11.69
N LEU A 123 5.37 3.57 -10.87
CA LEU A 123 6.16 4.51 -10.10
C LEU A 123 7.48 4.75 -10.81
N ALA A 124 7.91 6.00 -10.87
CA ALA A 124 9.20 6.41 -11.43
C ALA A 124 9.79 7.54 -10.57
N ASP A 125 11.11 7.59 -10.43
CA ASP A 125 11.75 8.75 -9.80
C ASP A 125 11.52 10.00 -10.67
N ASP A 126 11.15 11.11 -10.04
CA ASP A 126 11.09 12.41 -10.71
C ASP A 126 12.42 13.16 -10.57
N ALA A 127 12.55 14.28 -11.30
CA ALA A 127 13.78 15.08 -11.33
C ALA A 127 14.08 15.77 -9.99
N GLU A 128 13.09 15.86 -9.08
CA GLU A 128 13.20 16.49 -7.77
C GLU A 128 13.37 15.48 -6.62
N GLY A 129 13.57 14.20 -6.94
CA GLY A 129 13.76 13.14 -5.95
C GLY A 129 12.47 12.67 -5.27
N ARG A 130 11.30 13.09 -5.74
CA ARG A 130 10.01 12.48 -5.42
C ARG A 130 9.73 11.33 -6.38
N VAL A 131 8.54 10.75 -6.26
CA VAL A 131 8.13 9.62 -7.09
C VAL A 131 6.89 10.02 -7.87
N ALA A 132 7.02 10.04 -9.20
CA ALA A 132 5.90 10.19 -10.11
C ALA A 132 5.04 8.91 -10.10
N VAL A 133 3.72 9.09 -10.22
CA VAL A 133 2.74 8.00 -10.22
C VAL A 133 1.89 8.09 -11.49
N ASP A 134 2.13 7.17 -12.42
CA ASP A 134 1.33 7.04 -13.64
C ASP A 134 0.27 5.94 -13.49
N VAL A 135 -0.96 6.22 -13.92
CA VAL A 135 -1.99 5.19 -14.06
C VAL A 135 -1.81 4.49 -15.40
N LEU A 136 -1.52 3.19 -15.40
CA LEU A 136 -1.37 2.41 -16.64
C LEU A 136 -2.71 1.97 -17.20
N TRP A 137 -3.58 1.52 -16.31
CA TRP A 137 -4.95 1.15 -16.63
C TRP A 137 -5.76 1.05 -15.34
N THR A 138 -7.08 1.24 -15.49
CA THR A 138 -8.09 0.95 -14.49
C THR A 138 -9.12 0.03 -15.14
N ALA A 139 -9.45 -1.08 -14.49
CA ALA A 139 -10.37 -2.04 -15.05
C ALA A 139 -11.21 -2.72 -13.96
N PRO A 140 -12.47 -3.12 -14.22
CA PRO A 140 -13.36 -3.75 -13.23
C PRO A 140 -13.01 -5.21 -12.90
N VAL A 141 -11.73 -5.60 -13.04
CA VAL A 141 -11.30 -7.00 -13.25
C VAL A 141 -11.27 -7.84 -11.98
N MET A 142 -11.33 -7.25 -10.78
CA MET A 142 -11.33 -8.00 -9.50
C MET A 142 -12.23 -7.37 -8.42
N ARG A 143 -13.54 -7.36 -8.65
CA ARG A 143 -14.56 -6.79 -7.72
C ARG A 143 -14.77 -7.59 -6.43
N GLN A 144 -14.33 -8.84 -6.39
CA GLN A 144 -14.42 -9.71 -5.21
C GLN A 144 -13.12 -10.50 -5.07
N THR A 145 -12.68 -10.64 -3.82
CA THR A 145 -12.13 -11.84 -3.18
C THR A 145 -11.27 -11.42 -1.97
N TYR A 146 -11.41 -12.16 -0.87
CA TYR A 146 -10.61 -12.12 0.36
C TYR A 146 -9.15 -12.59 0.17
N VAL A 147 -8.67 -12.63 -1.08
CA VAL A 147 -7.39 -13.22 -1.47
C VAL A 147 -6.57 -12.13 -2.16
N VAL A 148 -5.37 -11.89 -1.63
CA VAL A 148 -4.39 -10.99 -2.24
C VAL A 148 -3.87 -11.68 -3.50
N PRO A 149 -4.01 -11.08 -4.70
CA PRO A 149 -3.49 -11.70 -5.91
C PRO A 149 -1.95 -11.70 -5.87
N VAL A 150 -1.34 -12.74 -6.42
CA VAL A 150 0.11 -12.90 -6.48
C VAL A 150 0.58 -12.57 -7.89
N TYR A 151 1.56 -11.67 -8.00
CA TYR A 151 2.24 -11.40 -9.26
C TYR A 151 3.30 -12.46 -9.52
N TYR A 152 3.29 -13.08 -10.70
CA TYR A 152 4.32 -13.99 -11.17
C TYR A 152 4.47 -13.90 -12.69
N ASP A 153 5.68 -13.63 -13.17
CA ASP A 153 6.07 -13.65 -14.58
C ASP A 153 5.14 -12.84 -15.51
N GLY A 154 4.94 -11.55 -15.21
CA GLY A 154 4.11 -10.65 -16.01
C GLY A 154 2.59 -10.84 -15.85
N HIS A 155 2.14 -11.82 -15.07
CA HIS A 155 0.73 -12.12 -14.86
C HIS A 155 0.34 -11.94 -13.40
N LEU A 156 -0.88 -11.44 -13.18
CA LEU A 156 -1.47 -11.32 -11.85
C LEU A 156 -2.43 -12.50 -11.63
N TYR A 157 -2.09 -13.40 -10.71
CA TYR A 157 -2.91 -14.56 -10.37
C TYR A 157 -3.79 -14.24 -9.17
N GLY A 158 -5.10 -14.28 -9.33
CA GLY A 158 -6.08 -14.14 -8.25
C GLY A 158 -7.28 -15.06 -8.50
N MET A 159 -7.89 -15.57 -7.43
CA MET A 159 -9.18 -16.26 -7.55
C MET A 159 -10.28 -15.21 -7.62
N ASN A 160 -11.20 -15.36 -8.56
CA ASN A 160 -12.46 -14.63 -8.59
C ASN A 160 -13.56 -15.60 -8.09
N GLY A 161 -14.08 -15.37 -6.88
CA GLY A 161 -15.25 -16.09 -6.39
C GLY A 161 -16.52 -15.60 -7.09
N GLY A 162 -16.77 -16.06 -8.32
CA GLY A 162 -18.05 -15.85 -9.01
C GLY A 162 -18.98 -17.04 -8.80
N ARG A 163 -20.19 -16.80 -8.30
CA ARG A 163 -21.34 -17.65 -8.69
C ARG A 163 -21.86 -17.11 -10.03
N SER A 164 -22.10 -18.04 -10.95
CA SER A 164 -22.89 -17.89 -12.17
C SER A 164 -24.25 -17.27 -11.89
#